data_AF-A0A2D6ISA6-F1
#
_entry.id   AF-A0A2D6ISA6-F1
#
_cell.length_a   1.000
_cell.length_b   1.000
_cell.length_c   1.000
_cell.angle_alpha   90.00
_cell.angle_beta   90.00
_cell.angle_gamma   90.00
#
_symmetry.space_group_name_H-M   'P 1'
#
loop_
_entity.id
_entity.type
_entity.pdbx_description
1 polymer ?
#
loop_
_entity_poly.entity_id
_entity_poly.type
_entity_poly.pdbx_seq_one_letter_code
_entity_poly.pdbx_strand_id
1 'polypeptide(L)'
;MRYLNLIFLVCISSNALSASWIEAGDAIYVDVNSIKKDKGLVFYSSLENMTTMGLNSVVVTNEANCVKQKVTELNILYYGQPMGQGELV
;
A
#
# COMPACT_ATOMS: atom_id res chain seq x y z
N MET A 1 30.82 13.96 -31.62
CA MET A 1 29.93 14.13 -30.46
C MET A 1 28.53 13.61 -30.78
N ARG A 2 28.26 12.30 -30.70
CA ARG A 2 26.96 11.71 -31.12
C ARG A 2 26.44 10.58 -30.22
N TYR A 3 27.00 10.42 -29.02
CA TYR A 3 26.57 9.39 -28.06
C TYR A 3 26.25 9.95 -26.66
N LEU A 4 26.54 11.23 -26.40
CA LEU A 4 26.31 11.85 -25.08
C LEU A 4 24.82 12.10 -24.79
N ASN A 5 23.97 12.18 -25.81
CA ASN A 5 22.53 12.42 -25.66
C ASN A 5 21.70 11.17 -25.29
N LEU A 6 22.26 9.96 -25.40
CA LEU A 6 21.53 8.73 -25.08
C LEU A 6 21.53 8.39 -23.58
N ILE A 7 22.48 8.92 -22.81
CA ILE A 7 22.59 8.63 -21.37
C ILE A 7 21.57 9.46 -20.56
N PHE A 8 21.21 10.67 -21.02
CA PHE A 8 20.26 11.53 -20.30
C PHE A 8 18.80 11.05 -20.38
N LEU A 9 18.46 10.20 -21.36
CA LEU A 9 17.09 9.71 -21.57
C LEU A 9 16.70 8.54 -20.66
N VAL A 10 17.68 7.87 -20.04
CA VAL A 10 17.45 6.64 -19.26
C VAL A 10 17.05 6.94 -17.80
N CYS A 11 17.16 8.18 -17.33
CA CYS A 11 16.92 8.54 -15.93
C CYS A 11 15.49 8.99 -15.59
N ILE A 12 14.56 9.01 -16.55
CA ILE A 12 13.20 9.58 -16.35
C ILE A 12 12.09 8.51 -16.33
N SER A 13 12.43 7.22 -16.42
CA SER A 13 11.43 6.13 -16.48
C SER A 13 11.17 5.41 -15.15
N SER A 14 11.55 5.97 -14.01
CA SER A 14 11.07 5.47 -12.72
C SER A 14 9.70 6.06 -12.41
N ASN A 15 8.66 5.56 -13.08
CA ASN A 15 7.30 5.57 -12.52
C ASN A 15 7.26 4.54 -11.38
N ALA A 16 8.08 4.75 -10.35
CA ALA A 16 7.90 4.05 -9.10
C ALA A 16 6.63 4.67 -8.50
N LEU A 17 5.49 4.02 -8.71
CA LEU A 17 4.37 4.08 -7.78
C LEU A 17 4.90 3.58 -6.43
N SER A 18 5.64 4.45 -5.75
CA SER A 18 6.20 4.21 -4.44
C SER A 18 5.02 4.03 -3.52
N ALA A 19 4.75 2.78 -3.13
CA ALA A 19 3.77 2.50 -2.11
C ALA A 19 4.12 3.35 -0.88
N SER A 20 3.18 4.18 -0.45
CA SER A 20 3.43 5.25 0.53
C SER A 20 3.06 4.77 1.93
N TRP A 21 3.60 3.63 2.30
CA TRP A 21 3.37 3.00 3.58
C TRP A 21 3.98 3.84 4.71
N ILE A 22 3.17 4.24 5.67
CA ILE A 22 3.59 4.86 6.92
C ILE A 22 3.20 3.94 8.07
N GLU A 23 4.13 3.65 8.97
CA GLU A 23 3.85 2.87 10.18
C GLU A 23 2.87 3.63 11.09
N ALA A 24 1.76 2.99 11.42
CA ALA A 24 0.67 3.53 12.22
C ALA A 24 0.61 2.94 13.64
N GLY A 25 1.45 1.94 13.93
CA GLY A 25 1.59 1.28 15.24
C GLY A 25 1.66 -0.24 15.10
N ASP A 26 2.33 -0.92 16.04
CA ASP A 26 2.43 -2.39 16.11
C ASP A 26 2.80 -3.08 14.77
N ALA A 27 3.72 -2.48 14.00
CA ALA A 27 4.11 -2.95 12.65
C ALA A 27 2.94 -3.02 11.63
N ILE A 28 1.87 -2.27 11.86
CA ILE A 28 0.79 -2.00 10.91
C ILE A 28 1.15 -0.72 10.15
N TYR A 29 1.00 -0.77 8.84
CA TYR A 29 1.29 0.34 7.94
C TYR A 29 0.00 0.82 7.28
N VAL A 30 -0.07 2.10 6.93
CA VAL A 30 -1.16 2.69 6.16
C VAL A 30 -0.60 3.30 4.87
N ASP A 31 -1.21 2.99 3.73
CA ASP A 31 -0.83 3.62 2.46
C ASP A 31 -1.49 5.00 2.37
N VAL A 32 -0.72 6.08 2.54
CA VAL A 32 -1.31 7.43 2.56
C VAL A 32 -1.92 7.84 1.22
N ASN A 33 -1.40 7.30 0.12
CA ASN A 33 -1.91 7.52 -1.23
C ASN A 33 -3.28 6.84 -1.47
N SER A 34 -3.61 5.81 -0.68
CA SER A 34 -4.92 5.15 -0.75
C SER A 34 -6.04 5.93 -0.05
N ILE A 35 -5.69 6.93 0.78
CA ILE A 35 -6.65 7.63 1.62
C ILE A 35 -7.63 8.45 0.76
N LYS A 36 -8.91 8.12 0.86
CA LYS A 36 -10.01 8.83 0.21
C LYS A 36 -11.10 9.17 1.21
N LYS A 37 -11.71 10.35 1.04
CA LYS A 37 -12.85 10.78 1.86
C LYS A 37 -14.09 10.83 0.98
N ASP A 38 -15.15 10.16 1.39
CA ASP A 38 -16.46 10.26 0.73
C ASP A 38 -17.58 10.23 1.77
N LYS A 39 -18.54 11.15 1.64
CA LYS A 39 -19.75 11.23 2.48
C LYS A 39 -19.53 11.07 4.00
N GLY A 40 -18.45 11.65 4.53
CA GLY A 40 -18.11 11.60 5.96
C GLY A 40 -17.45 10.29 6.43
N LEU A 41 -17.10 9.41 5.49
CA LEU A 41 -16.32 8.21 5.71
C LEU A 41 -14.88 8.40 5.18
N VAL A 42 -13.94 7.67 5.75
CA VAL A 42 -12.54 7.63 5.33
C VAL A 42 -12.20 6.22 4.86
N PHE A 43 -11.74 6.08 3.63
CA PHE A 43 -11.29 4.83 3.05
C PHE A 43 -9.77 4.83 2.99
N TYR A 44 -9.13 3.74 3.35
CA TYR A 44 -7.68 3.59 3.31
C TYR A 44 -7.28 2.12 3.28
N SER A 45 -6.08 1.83 2.79
CA SER A 45 -5.48 0.50 2.85
C SER A 45 -4.49 0.43 4.01
N SER A 46 -4.59 -0.63 4.81
CA SER A 46 -3.61 -1.00 5.81
C SER A 46 -2.84 -2.25 5.38
N LEU A 47 -1.63 -2.39 5.90
CA LEU A 47 -0.75 -3.51 5.62
C LEU A 47 -0.16 -4.06 6.91
N GLU A 48 -0.04 -5.37 6.98
CA GLU A 48 0.70 -6.07 8.02
C GLU A 48 1.57 -7.15 7.37
N ASN A 49 2.82 -7.26 7.82
CA ASN A 49 3.67 -8.40 7.45
C ASN A 49 3.30 -9.60 8.32
N MET A 50 3.07 -10.73 7.68
CA MET A 50 2.70 -11.96 8.35
C MET A 50 3.91 -12.90 8.43
N THR A 51 4.04 -13.60 9.55
CA THR A 51 5.03 -14.67 9.72
C THR A 51 4.36 -16.04 9.88
N THR A 52 3.05 -16.11 9.70
CA THR A 52 2.21 -17.28 9.96
C THR A 52 1.51 -17.73 8.68
N MET A 53 1.08 -19.00 8.65
CA MET A 53 0.28 -19.58 7.57
C MET A 53 0.93 -19.61 6.17
N GLY A 54 2.26 -19.42 6.09
CA GLY A 54 2.98 -19.36 4.81
C GLY A 54 2.70 -18.09 4.00
N LEU A 55 2.00 -17.12 4.60
CA LEU A 55 1.73 -15.81 4.03
C LEU A 55 2.81 -14.83 4.49
N ASN A 56 3.21 -13.91 3.61
CA ASN A 56 4.27 -12.94 3.94
C ASN A 56 3.71 -11.55 4.25
N SER A 57 2.60 -11.15 3.65
CA SER A 57 1.88 -9.93 4.04
C SER A 57 0.41 -9.95 3.64
N VAL A 58 -0.36 -9.10 4.31
CA VAL A 58 -1.76 -8.83 4.00
C VAL A 58 -1.95 -7.34 3.75
N VAL A 59 -2.80 -7.01 2.79
CA VAL A 59 -3.32 -5.66 2.58
C VAL A 59 -4.83 -5.67 2.76
N VAL A 60 -5.33 -4.83 3.66
CA VAL A 60 -6.75 -4.70 3.96
C VAL A 60 -7.23 -3.32 3.54
N THR A 61 -8.28 -3.25 2.74
CA THR A 61 -8.97 -1.99 2.47
C THR A 61 -10.04 -1.78 3.53
N ASN A 62 -9.98 -0.64 4.20
CA ASN A 62 -10.82 -0.28 5.32
C ASN A 62 -11.74 0.88 4.98
N GLU A 63 -12.92 0.88 5.60
CA GLU A 63 -13.80 2.03 5.74
C GLU A 63 -13.84 2.43 7.22
N ALA A 64 -13.49 3.67 7.53
CA ALA A 64 -13.61 4.25 8.87
C ALA A 64 -14.73 5.29 8.92
N ASN A 65 -15.66 5.07 9.85
CA ASN A 65 -16.60 6.07 10.32
C ASN A 65 -16.07 6.68 11.62
N CYS A 66 -15.41 7.84 11.51
CA CYS A 66 -14.79 8.50 12.67
C CYS A 66 -15.82 9.04 13.68
N VAL A 67 -17.04 9.36 13.25
CA VAL A 67 -18.12 9.83 14.15
C VAL A 67 -18.61 8.70 15.04
N LYS A 68 -18.76 7.50 14.48
CA LYS A 68 -19.20 6.30 15.19
C LYS A 68 -18.05 5.50 15.82
N GLN A 69 -16.80 5.93 15.60
CA GLN A 69 -15.59 5.20 16.01
C GLN A 69 -15.60 3.73 15.54
N LYS A 70 -16.03 3.50 14.30
CA LYS A 70 -16.16 2.16 13.72
C LYS A 70 -15.30 2.03 12.48
N VAL A 71 -14.56 0.92 12.39
CA VAL A 71 -13.85 0.49 11.18
C VAL A 71 -14.52 -0.77 10.64
N THR A 72 -14.67 -0.85 9.32
CA THR A 72 -15.17 -2.01 8.59
C THR A 72 -14.15 -2.41 7.54
N GLU A 73 -13.74 -3.67 7.53
CA GLU A 73 -12.89 -4.23 6.47
C GLU A 73 -13.75 -4.50 5.23
N LEU A 74 -13.31 -3.99 4.08
CA LEU A 74 -14.03 -4.10 2.80
C LEU A 74 -13.43 -5.18 1.90
N ASN A 75 -12.11 -5.31 1.88
CA ASN A 75 -11.40 -6.26 1.05
C ASN A 75 -10.08 -6.66 1.70
N ILE A 76 -9.68 -7.92 1.53
CA ILE A 76 -8.44 -8.47 2.09
C ILE A 76 -7.69 -9.15 0.95
N LEU A 77 -6.44 -8.77 0.75
CA LEU A 77 -5.53 -9.36 -0.24
C LEU A 77 -4.30 -9.92 0.46
N TYR A 78 -3.97 -11.18 0.16
CA TYR A 78 -2.79 -11.84 0.69
C TYR A 78 -1.69 -11.88 -0.36
N TYR A 79 -0.46 -11.66 0.09
CA TYR A 79 0.70 -11.53 -0.77
C TYR A 79 1.79 -12.53 -0.39
N GLY A 80 2.38 -13.12 -1.43
CA GLY A 80 3.47 -14.08 -1.32
C GLY A 80 4.82 -13.45 -0.94
N GLN A 81 4.93 -12.12 -0.88
CA GLN A 81 6.12 -11.42 -0.38
C GLN A 81 5.72 -10.36 0.67
N PRO A 82 6.67 -9.88 1.49
CA PRO A 82 6.41 -8.80 2.44
C PRO A 82 5.97 -7.51 1.76
N MET A 83 5.40 -6.57 2.52
CA MET A 83 5.08 -5.22 2.06
C MET A 83 4.09 -5.16 0.87
N GLY A 84 3.19 -6.15 0.75
CA GLY A 84 2.13 -6.17 -0.25
C GLY A 84 2.67 -6.41 -1.66
N GLN A 85 3.77 -7.15 -1.76
CA GLN A 85 4.48 -7.42 -3.00
C GLN A 85 4.38 -8.88 -3.42
N GLY A 86 4.76 -9.15 -4.67
CA GLY A 86 4.72 -10.49 -5.24
C GLY A 86 3.31 -10.89 -5.68
N GLU A 87 3.14 -12.20 -5.90
CA GLU A 87 1.87 -12.77 -6.34
C GLU A 87 0.83 -12.75 -5.21
N LEU A 88 -0.43 -12.61 -5.61
CA LEU A 88 -1.56 -12.82 -4.72
C LEU A 88 -1.68 -14.32 -4.41
N VAL A 89 -1.96 -14.64 -3.14
CA VAL A 89 -2.13 -16.02 -2.64
C VAL A 89 -3.61 -16.32 -2.39
#